data_AF-A0A975GS15-F1
#
_entry.id   AF-A0A975GS15-F1
#
_cell.length_a   1.000
_cell.length_b   1.000
_cell.length_c   1.000
_cell.angle_alpha   90.00
_cell.angle_beta   90.00
_cell.angle_gamma   90.00
#
_symmetry.space_group_name_H-M   'P 1'
#
loop_
_entity.id
_entity.type
_entity.pdbx_description
1 polymer ?
#
loop_
_entity_poly.entity_id
_entity_poly.type
_entity_poly.pdbx_seq_one_letter_code
_entity_poly.pdbx_strand_id
1 'polypeptide(L)'
;MKTVSIRDNYAEVLTSLGELQPSVDLALQRYIIERITSKVAELREKDSLFQSRYGCDYPTFVRRVGEDEEFVIHIEKNINKMWEADQAEWEFCHKGTEDWMQTLRSILLAS
;
A
#
# COMPACT_ATOMS: atom_id res chain seq x y z
N MET A 1 -21.59 12.96 -7.35
CA MET A 1 -22.11 11.60 -7.06
C MET A 1 -22.01 10.76 -8.32
N LYS A 2 -21.60 9.49 -8.19
CA LYS A 2 -21.69 8.48 -9.26
C LYS A 2 -22.78 7.48 -8.84
N THR A 3 -23.56 6.98 -9.80
CA THR A 3 -24.60 5.97 -9.55
C THR A 3 -24.05 4.57 -9.82
N VAL A 4 -24.43 3.62 -8.98
CA VAL A 4 -24.10 2.19 -9.13
C VAL A 4 -25.39 1.39 -8.94
N SER A 5 -25.68 0.47 -9.85
CA SER A 5 -26.82 -0.43 -9.72
C SER A 5 -26.51 -1.53 -8.70
N ILE A 6 -27.43 -1.76 -7.77
CA ILE A 6 -27.40 -2.89 -6.84
C ILE A 6 -28.52 -3.86 -7.19
N ARG A 7 -28.36 -5.13 -6.81
CA ARG A 7 -29.40 -6.14 -7.02
C ARG A 7 -30.56 -5.88 -6.07
N ASP A 8 -31.78 -6.08 -6.55
CA ASP A 8 -33.00 -5.83 -5.77
C ASP A 8 -33.02 -6.62 -4.46
N ASN A 9 -32.59 -7.89 -4.48
CA ASN A 9 -32.53 -8.71 -3.29
C ASN A 9 -31.55 -8.17 -2.21
N TYR A 10 -30.50 -7.45 -2.61
CA TYR A 10 -29.61 -6.78 -1.64
C TYR A 10 -30.24 -5.48 -1.13
N ALA A 11 -30.91 -4.73 -2.01
CA ALA A 11 -31.60 -3.50 -1.65
C ALA A 11 -32.73 -3.77 -0.65
N GLU A 12 -33.53 -4.81 -0.86
CA GLU A 12 -34.61 -5.24 0.03
C GLU A 12 -34.09 -5.60 1.43
N VAL A 13 -33.05 -6.44 1.48
CA VAL A 13 -32.43 -6.85 2.75
C VAL A 13 -31.85 -5.63 3.48
N LEU A 14 -31.07 -4.78 2.81
CA LEU A 14 -30.50 -3.58 3.43
C LEU A 14 -31.59 -2.61 3.90
N THR A 15 -32.67 -2.44 3.13
CA THR A 15 -33.80 -1.58 3.50
C THR A 15 -34.56 -2.13 4.71
N SER A 16 -34.66 -3.46 4.84
CA SER A 16 -35.25 -4.08 6.04
C SER A 16 -34.42 -3.90 7.31
N LEU A 17 -33.11 -3.62 7.17
CA LEU A 17 -32.18 -3.43 8.28
C LEU A 17 -31.95 -1.95 8.62
N GLY A 18 -32.35 -1.03 7.74
CA GLY A 18 -32.17 0.41 7.92
C GLY A 18 -32.30 1.19 6.61
N GLU A 19 -31.83 2.43 6.61
CA GLU A 19 -31.83 3.23 5.38
C GLU A 19 -30.81 2.68 4.38
N LEU A 20 -31.23 2.49 3.13
CA LEU A 20 -30.42 1.88 2.08
C LEU A 20 -29.12 2.65 1.82
N GLN A 21 -29.20 3.97 1.66
CA GLN A 21 -28.04 4.80 1.30
C GLN A 21 -26.97 4.80 2.39
N PRO A 22 -27.26 5.11 3.67
CA PRO A 22 -26.28 4.99 4.76
C PRO A 22 -25.71 3.58 4.92
N SER A 23 -26.52 2.55 4.70
CA SER A 23 -26.05 1.14 4.78
C SER A 23 -25.04 0.82 3.68
N VAL A 24 -25.30 1.30 2.46
CA VAL A 24 -24.37 1.15 1.33
C VAL A 24 -23.10 1.96 1.57
N ASP A 25 -23.20 3.20 2.05
CA ASP A 25 -22.04 4.05 2.31
C ASP A 25 -21.13 3.43 3.39
N LEU A 26 -21.70 2.90 4.47
CA LEU A 26 -20.95 2.19 5.50
C LEU A 26 -20.28 0.92 4.97
N ALA A 27 -21.00 0.14 4.15
CA ALA A 27 -20.44 -1.08 3.55
C ALA A 27 -19.26 -0.76 2.63
N LEU A 28 -19.39 0.27 1.79
CA LEU A 28 -18.31 0.75 0.93
C LEU A 28 -17.12 1.26 1.73
N GLN A 29 -17.35 2.05 2.78
CA GLN A 29 -16.29 2.54 3.63
C GLN A 29 -15.49 1.40 4.27
N ARG A 30 -16.17 0.40 4.84
CA ARG A 30 -15.54 -0.78 5.43
C ARG A 30 -14.72 -1.54 4.40
N TYR A 31 -15.28 -1.77 3.22
CA TYR A 31 -14.58 -2.45 2.14
C TYR A 31 -13.35 -1.68 1.69
N ILE A 32 -13.44 -0.35 1.52
CA ILE A 32 -12.29 0.47 1.13
C ILE A 32 -11.18 0.39 2.20
N ILE A 33 -11.53 0.49 3.49
CA ILE A 33 -10.56 0.35 4.59
C ILE A 33 -9.86 -1.00 4.54
N GLU A 34 -10.61 -2.09 4.34
CA GLU A 34 -10.07 -3.45 4.22
C GLU A 34 -9.10 -3.57 3.03
N ARG A 35 -9.49 -3.04 1.86
CA ARG A 35 -8.67 -3.07 0.65
C ARG A 35 -7.38 -2.27 0.81
N ILE A 36 -7.45 -1.08 1.40
CA ILE A 36 -6.26 -0.26 1.67
C ILE A 36 -5.33 -0.95 2.67
N THR A 37 -5.87 -1.48 3.76
CA THR A 37 -5.09 -2.19 4.78
C THR A 37 -4.38 -3.40 4.18
N SER A 38 -5.07 -4.17 3.35
CA SER A 38 -4.48 -5.31 2.63
C SER A 38 -3.37 -4.86 1.67
N LYS A 39 -3.57 -3.74 0.96
CA LYS A 39 -2.56 -3.21 0.05
C LYS A 39 -1.31 -2.73 0.80
N VAL A 40 -1.48 -2.03 1.92
CA VAL A 40 -0.39 -1.60 2.78
C VAL A 40 0.39 -2.80 3.32
N ALA A 41 -0.29 -3.88 3.72
CA ALA A 41 0.35 -5.10 4.16
C ALA A 41 1.23 -5.73 3.05
N GLU A 42 0.70 -5.84 1.82
CA GLU A 42 1.45 -6.36 0.66
C GLU A 42 2.72 -5.52 0.39
N LEU A 43 2.60 -4.18 0.39
CA LEU A 43 3.73 -3.30 0.12
C LEU A 43 4.79 -3.38 1.23
N ARG A 44 4.37 -3.46 2.50
CA ARG A 44 5.28 -3.62 3.64
C ARG A 44 6.00 -4.96 3.65
N GLU A 45 5.32 -6.02 3.23
CA GLU A 45 5.96 -7.33 3.07
C GLU A 45 7.08 -7.25 2.03
N LYS A 46 6.83 -6.65 0.87
CA LYS A 46 7.86 -6.42 -0.16
C LYS A 46 8.99 -5.52 0.33
N ASP A 47 8.68 -4.43 0.99
CA ASP A 47 9.66 -3.52 1.61
C ASP A 47 10.57 -4.28 2.59
N SER A 48 10.00 -5.15 3.42
CA SER A 48 10.75 -5.98 4.37
C SER A 48 11.64 -7.02 3.67
N LEU A 49 11.22 -7.55 2.52
CA LEU A 49 12.06 -8.46 1.72
C LEU A 49 13.30 -7.75 1.18
N PHE A 50 13.17 -6.51 0.72
CA PHE A 50 14.31 -5.71 0.29
C PHE A 50 15.20 -5.31 1.47
N GLN A 51 14.61 -4.90 2.60
CA GLN A 51 15.37 -4.63 3.83
C GLN A 51 16.19 -5.83 4.27
N SER A 52 15.61 -7.03 4.23
CA SER A 52 16.34 -8.26 4.54
C SER A 52 17.43 -8.58 3.52
N ARG A 53 17.21 -8.27 2.23
CA ARG A 53 18.20 -8.50 1.15
C ARG A 53 19.42 -7.61 1.27
N TYR A 54 19.19 -6.33 1.56
CA TYR A 54 20.24 -5.30 1.60
C TYR A 54 20.75 -4.97 3.00
N GLY A 55 20.15 -5.56 4.04
CA GLY A 55 20.58 -5.44 5.43
C GLY A 55 20.39 -4.04 6.04
N CYS A 56 19.58 -3.19 5.42
CA CYS A 56 19.30 -1.82 5.86
C CYS A 56 17.90 -1.38 5.42
N ASP A 57 17.36 -0.32 6.00
CA ASP A 57 16.11 0.28 5.54
C ASP A 57 16.27 1.04 4.21
N TYR A 58 15.14 1.34 3.55
CA TYR A 58 15.13 2.03 2.25
C TYR A 58 15.86 3.39 2.27
N PRO A 59 15.61 4.30 3.24
CA PRO A 59 16.32 5.59 3.27
C PRO A 59 17.84 5.42 3.40
N THR A 60 18.29 4.46 4.22
CA THR A 60 19.71 4.16 4.36
C THR A 60 20.28 3.57 3.08
N PHE A 61 19.55 2.66 2.43
CA PHE A 61 19.96 2.10 1.14
C PHE A 61 20.16 3.18 0.09
N VAL A 62 19.16 4.04 -0.13
CA VAL A 62 19.21 5.15 -1.11
C VAL A 62 20.39 6.08 -0.83
N ARG A 63 20.60 6.44 0.45
CA ARG A 63 21.72 7.28 0.84
C ARG A 63 23.06 6.62 0.49
N ARG A 64 23.23 5.34 0.82
CA ARG A 64 24.49 4.61 0.57
C ARG A 64 24.77 4.42 -0.91
N VAL A 65 23.78 4.07 -1.74
CA VAL A 65 24.02 3.95 -3.19
C VAL A 65 24.37 5.30 -3.83
N GLY A 66 23.95 6.42 -3.25
CA GLY A 66 24.30 7.77 -3.72
C GLY A 66 25.64 8.32 -3.21
N GLU A 67 26.17 7.80 -2.10
CA GLU A 67 27.31 8.39 -1.38
C GLU A 67 28.50 7.44 -1.17
N ASP A 68 28.30 6.12 -1.27
CA ASP A 68 29.24 5.07 -0.88
C ASP A 68 29.51 4.13 -2.06
N GLU A 69 30.55 4.43 -2.84
CA GLU A 69 30.96 3.64 -4.01
C GLU A 69 31.36 2.20 -3.63
N GLU A 70 31.98 2.00 -2.47
CA GLU A 70 32.33 0.66 -2.00
C GLU A 70 31.08 -0.19 -1.73
N PHE A 71 30.02 0.43 -1.19
CA PHE A 71 28.73 -0.24 -1.02
C PHE A 71 28.12 -0.64 -2.36
N VAL A 72 28.13 0.24 -3.37
CA VAL A 72 27.62 -0.08 -4.72
C VAL A 72 28.37 -1.26 -5.32
N ILE A 73 29.71 -1.23 -5.25
CA ILE A 73 30.55 -2.35 -5.72
C ILE A 73 30.22 -3.64 -4.96
N HIS A 74 29.99 -3.55 -3.65
CA HIS A 74 29.64 -4.70 -2.83
C HIS A 74 28.29 -5.31 -3.21
N ILE A 75 27.22 -4.51 -3.33
CA ILE A 75 25.89 -5.02 -3.64
C ILE A 75 25.82 -5.60 -5.06
N GLU A 76 26.49 -4.96 -6.03
CA GLU A 76 26.51 -5.42 -7.42
C GLU A 76 27.26 -6.76 -7.56
N LYS A 77 28.37 -6.93 -6.83
CA LYS A 77 29.17 -8.16 -6.88
C LYS A 77 28.60 -9.30 -6.06
N ASN A 78 28.04 -9.02 -4.89
CA ASN A 78 27.77 -10.04 -3.88
C ASN A 78 26.29 -10.24 -3.55
N ILE A 79 25.40 -9.29 -3.86
CA ILE A 79 23.98 -9.36 -3.49
C ILE A 79 23.11 -9.53 -4.73
N ASN A 80 23.04 -8.52 -5.58
CA ASN A 80 22.24 -8.55 -6.80
C ASN A 80 22.80 -7.58 -7.85
N LYS A 81 23.10 -8.09 -9.05
CA LYS A 81 23.49 -7.26 -10.20
C LYS A 81 22.37 -6.37 -10.72
N MET A 82 21.12 -6.73 -10.43
CA MET A 82 19.92 -5.96 -10.80
C MET A 82 19.42 -5.08 -9.63
N TRP A 83 20.33 -4.61 -8.77
CA TRP A 83 19.96 -3.84 -7.59
C TRP A 83 19.24 -2.52 -7.92
N GLU A 84 19.47 -1.92 -9.10
CA GLU A 84 18.76 -0.72 -9.55
C GLU A 84 17.27 -1.01 -9.82
N ALA A 85 16.94 -2.20 -10.34
CA ALA A 85 15.56 -2.63 -10.52
C ALA A 85 14.89 -2.90 -9.17
N ASP A 86 15.62 -3.53 -8.24
CA ASP A 86 15.16 -3.68 -6.86
C ASP A 86 14.93 -2.31 -6.20
N GLN A 87 15.83 -1.34 -6.41
CA GLN A 87 15.67 0.02 -5.87
C GLN A 87 14.38 0.66 -6.37
N ALA A 88 14.08 0.57 -7.66
CA ALA A 88 12.86 1.13 -8.24
C ALA A 88 11.59 0.46 -7.67
N GLU A 89 11.60 -0.86 -7.51
CA GLU A 89 10.47 -1.58 -6.90
C GLU A 89 10.35 -1.26 -5.40
N TRP A 90 11.47 -1.14 -4.69
CA TRP A 90 11.48 -0.79 -3.28
C TRP A 90 10.97 0.63 -3.06
N GLU A 91 11.38 1.59 -3.90
CA GLU A 91 10.85 2.95 -3.89
C GLU A 91 9.33 2.96 -4.06
N PHE A 92 8.81 2.19 -5.01
CA PHE A 92 7.38 2.03 -5.21
C PHE A 92 6.67 1.48 -3.97
N CYS A 93 7.25 0.47 -3.31
CA CYS A 93 6.68 -0.11 -2.10
C CYS A 93 6.69 0.87 -0.92
N HIS A 94 7.81 1.57 -0.73
CA HIS A 94 8.01 2.52 0.35
C HIS A 94 7.05 3.71 0.23
N LYS A 95 7.09 4.42 -0.91
CA LYS A 95 6.20 5.55 -1.18
C LYS A 95 4.74 5.13 -1.27
N GLY A 96 4.46 3.99 -1.89
CA GLY A 96 3.10 3.46 -1.98
C GLY A 96 2.50 3.18 -0.60
N THR A 97 3.31 2.73 0.37
CA THR A 97 2.86 2.57 1.75
C THR A 97 2.44 3.90 2.37
N GLU A 98 3.22 4.96 2.17
CA GLU A 98 2.91 6.30 2.66
C GLU A 98 1.62 6.85 2.04
N ASP A 99 1.48 6.76 0.72
CA ASP A 99 0.33 7.24 -0.05
C ASP A 99 -0.97 6.54 0.39
N TRP A 100 -0.94 5.22 0.52
CA TRP A 100 -2.10 4.45 0.96
C TRP A 100 -2.45 4.70 2.43
N MET A 101 -1.45 4.89 3.29
CA MET A 101 -1.67 5.29 4.68
C MET A 101 -2.28 6.70 4.78
N GLN A 102 -1.87 7.63 3.93
CA GLN A 102 -2.48 8.96 3.85
C GLN A 102 -3.93 8.86 3.36
N THR A 103 -4.19 8.04 2.34
CA THR A 103 -5.55 7.80 1.83
C THR A 103 -6.46 7.21 2.90
N LEU A 104 -5.96 6.25 3.68
CA LEU A 104 -6.69 5.67 4.81
C LEU A 104 -7.04 6.74 5.86
N ARG A 105 -6.07 7.59 6.23
CA ARG A 105 -6.31 8.70 7.16
C ARG A 105 -7.38 9.65 6.64
N SER A 106 -7.35 10.00 5.35
CA SER A 106 -8.37 10.86 4.75
C SER A 106 -9.76 10.26 4.83
N ILE A 107 -9.92 8.95 4.62
CA ILE A 107 -11.21 8.26 4.73
C ILE A 107 -11.70 8.27 6.19
N LEU A 108 -10.82 7.96 7.15
CA LEU A 108 -11.17 7.91 8.57
C LEU A 108 -11.49 9.30 9.16
N LEU A 109 -10.87 10.36 8.66
CA LEU A 109 -11.11 11.74 9.11
C LEU A 109 -12.29 12.42 8.39
N ALA A 110 -12.69 11.92 7.23
CA ALA A 110 -13.90 12.35 6.52
C ALA A 110 -15.17 11.67 7.04
N SER A 111 -15.04 10.77 8.03
CA SER A 111 -16.12 10.00 8.67
C SER A 111 -16.80 10.78 9.78
#